data_AF-A0A067PMC2-F1
#
_entry.id   AF-A0A067PMC2-F1
#
_cell.length_a   1.000
_cell.length_b   1.000
_cell.length_c   1.000
_cell.angle_alpha   90.00
_cell.angle_beta   90.00
_cell.angle_gamma   90.00
#
_symmetry.space_group_name_H-M   'P 1'
#
loop_
_entity.id
_entity.type
_entity.pdbx_description
1 polymer ?
#
loop_
_entity_poly.entity_id
_entity_poly.type
_entity_poly.pdbx_seq_one_letter_code
_entity_poly.pdbx_strand_id
1 'polypeptide(L)'
;LVANGTGNLTRPDNVFVSSEFLNAFARCYTIPDTRPPNTDHIPIISEVDVSLATDEVQLRRNFRETDWREFRKMLATKLTAVHWLEEIETKEELKHQAQYLESAIVETIEAHIPMAKICPFSKCWWSKHLTAMRREMKKLGRRSYARRQDREDLAHELYRKHRNQY
;
A
#
# COMPACT_ATOMS: atom_id res chain seq x y z
N LEU A 1 -13.31 34.20 38.53
CA LEU A 1 -14.51 33.84 39.32
C LEU A 1 -14.27 32.45 39.83
N VAL A 2 -14.30 32.26 41.15
CA VAL A 2 -13.78 31.08 41.85
C VAL A 2 -14.86 30.01 41.93
N ALA A 3 -14.70 28.88 41.25
CA ALA A 3 -15.45 27.67 41.56
C ALA A 3 -14.79 26.99 42.78
N ASN A 4 -15.44 27.10 43.95
CA ASN A 4 -15.03 26.59 45.28
C ASN A 4 -13.85 27.31 45.97
N GLY A 5 -14.19 28.16 46.95
CA GLY A 5 -13.27 28.93 47.79
C GLY A 5 -12.42 28.16 48.79
N THR A 6 -12.01 26.92 48.48
CA THR A 6 -11.07 26.14 49.32
C THR A 6 -9.66 26.07 48.72
N GLY A 7 -9.46 26.48 47.47
CA GLY A 7 -8.16 26.35 46.79
C GLY A 7 -7.77 24.89 46.46
N ASN A 8 -8.68 23.94 46.71
CA ASN A 8 -8.46 22.53 46.47
C ASN A 8 -8.56 22.22 44.97
N LEU A 9 -7.58 21.47 44.45
CA LEU A 9 -7.65 20.93 43.09
C LEU A 9 -8.65 19.79 43.03
N THR A 10 -9.53 19.83 42.03
CA THR A 10 -10.49 18.76 41.74
C THR A 10 -10.25 18.20 40.33
N ARG A 11 -10.74 16.98 40.05
CA ARG A 11 -10.57 16.30 38.75
C ARG A 11 -11.93 15.94 38.12
N PRO A 12 -12.75 16.93 37.72
CA PRO A 12 -14.04 16.66 37.09
C PRO A 12 -13.90 16.20 35.62
N ASP A 13 -12.82 16.60 34.95
CA ASP A 13 -12.57 16.32 33.54
C ASP A 13 -11.94 14.94 33.34
N ASN A 14 -12.50 14.15 32.42
CA ASN A 14 -12.08 12.77 32.15
C ASN A 14 -11.77 12.55 30.66
N VAL A 15 -10.82 11.67 30.38
CA VAL A 15 -10.52 11.14 29.04
C VAL A 15 -10.97 9.69 29.00
N PHE A 16 -11.87 9.37 28.07
CA PHE A 16 -12.37 8.01 27.88
C PHE A 16 -11.71 7.38 26.65
N VAL A 17 -11.31 6.12 26.78
CA VAL A 17 -10.68 5.33 25.69
C VAL A 17 -11.37 3.97 25.62
N SER A 18 -11.53 3.44 24.42
CA SER A 18 -12.07 2.08 24.23
C SER A 18 -11.03 1.04 24.64
N SER A 19 -11.47 -0.14 25.06
CA SER A 19 -10.57 -1.20 25.53
C SER A 19 -9.58 -1.68 24.46
N GLU A 20 -9.97 -1.62 23.19
CA GLU A 20 -9.15 -1.99 22.04
C GLU A 20 -7.97 -1.04 21.83
N PHE A 21 -8.11 0.21 22.29
CA PHE A 21 -7.15 1.28 22.07
C PHE A 21 -6.26 1.54 23.30
N LEU A 22 -6.46 0.78 24.37
CA LEU A 22 -5.71 0.95 25.62
C LEU A 22 -4.20 0.74 25.42
N ASN A 23 -3.81 -0.22 24.58
CA ASN A 23 -2.41 -0.50 24.28
C ASN A 23 -1.73 0.62 23.47
N ALA A 24 -2.49 1.38 22.69
CA ALA A 24 -1.97 2.53 21.95
C ALA A 24 -1.87 3.77 22.86
N PHE A 25 -2.47 3.75 24.05
CA PHE A 25 -2.55 4.92 24.91
C PHE A 25 -1.36 4.93 25.90
N ALA A 26 -0.29 5.65 25.56
CA ALA A 26 0.96 5.61 26.30
C ALA A 26 0.88 6.33 27.66
N ARG A 27 0.34 7.56 27.70
CA ARG A 27 0.26 8.38 28.92
C ARG A 27 -0.95 9.31 28.91
N CYS A 28 -1.51 9.59 30.09
CA CYS A 28 -2.44 10.70 30.32
C CYS A 28 -2.09 11.41 31.62
N TYR A 29 -1.84 12.71 31.54
CA TYR A 29 -1.41 13.53 32.68
C TYR A 29 -1.86 14.97 32.51
N THR A 30 -1.59 15.81 33.50
CA THR A 30 -1.84 17.26 33.45
C THR A 30 -0.53 18.01 33.53
N ILE A 31 -0.48 19.20 32.93
CA ILE A 31 0.66 20.11 33.06
C ILE A 31 0.13 21.42 33.66
N PRO A 32 0.13 21.58 35.00
CA PRO A 32 -0.41 22.78 35.65
C PRO A 32 0.20 24.09 35.16
N ASP A 33 1.50 24.07 34.81
CA ASP A 33 2.25 25.24 34.37
C ASP A 33 1.87 25.73 32.97
N THR A 34 1.16 24.92 32.18
CA THR A 34 0.65 25.32 30.85
C THR A 34 -0.78 25.81 30.90
N ARG A 35 -1.30 26.12 32.09
CA ARG A 35 -2.63 26.70 32.27
C ARG A 35 -2.77 27.98 31.44
N PRO A 36 -3.74 28.04 30.50
CA PRO A 36 -3.99 29.25 29.73
C PRO A 36 -4.40 30.43 30.65
N PRO A 37 -4.17 31.69 30.22
CA PRO A 37 -4.68 32.83 30.96
C PRO A 37 -6.22 32.82 31.00
N ASN A 38 -6.80 33.26 32.12
CA ASN A 38 -8.24 33.39 32.35
C ASN A 38 -9.05 32.07 32.37
N THR A 39 -8.42 30.93 32.65
CA THR A 39 -9.13 29.67 32.95
C THR A 39 -8.73 29.13 34.33
N ASP A 40 -9.69 28.51 35.02
CA ASP A 40 -9.49 27.74 36.25
C ASP A 40 -9.23 26.25 35.98
N HIS A 41 -9.33 25.80 34.73
CA HIS A 41 -9.02 24.43 34.32
C HIS A 41 -7.55 24.22 33.95
N ILE A 42 -7.03 23.04 34.28
CA ILE A 42 -5.69 22.58 33.88
C ILE A 42 -5.85 21.63 32.67
N PRO A 43 -5.08 21.80 31.57
CA PRO A 43 -5.14 20.90 30.43
C PRO A 43 -4.79 19.45 30.79
N ILE A 44 -5.53 18.50 30.21
CA ILE A 44 -5.18 17.07 30.19
C ILE A 44 -4.43 16.80 28.89
N ILE A 45 -3.25 16.19 29.00
CA ILE A 45 -2.40 15.76 27.88
C ILE A 45 -2.51 14.25 27.75
N SER A 46 -2.89 13.78 26.57
CA SER A 46 -2.94 12.38 26.19
C SER A 46 -1.87 12.09 25.15
N GLU A 47 -1.00 11.13 25.43
CA GLU A 47 0.00 10.64 24.48
C GLU A 47 -0.41 9.28 23.95
N VAL A 48 -0.52 9.19 22.63
CA VAL A 48 -0.99 8.00 21.93
C VAL A 48 0.09 7.55 20.96
N ASP A 49 0.47 6.28 21.05
CA ASP A 49 1.30 5.61 20.08
C ASP A 49 0.46 5.24 18.83
N VAL A 50 0.73 5.96 17.74
CA VAL A 50 0.12 5.72 16.43
C VAL A 50 1.11 5.07 15.45
N SER A 51 2.18 4.46 15.97
CA SER A 51 3.15 3.75 15.16
C SER A 51 2.46 2.63 14.39
N LEU A 52 2.48 2.73 13.07
CA LEU A 52 2.01 1.66 12.22
C LEU A 52 3.07 0.56 12.27
N ALA A 53 2.67 -0.67 12.58
CA ALA A 53 3.51 -1.83 12.37
C ALA A 53 3.97 -1.79 10.91
N THR A 54 5.26 -1.54 10.72
CA THR A 54 5.87 -1.59 9.40
C THR A 54 6.12 -3.06 9.14
N ASP A 55 5.11 -3.74 8.57
CA ASP A 55 5.37 -5.07 8.02
C ASP A 55 6.53 -4.94 7.03
N GLU A 56 7.50 -5.84 7.16
CA GLU A 56 8.63 -5.86 6.26
C GLU A 56 8.13 -5.93 4.82
N VAL A 57 8.67 -5.06 3.98
CA VAL A 57 8.36 -5.03 2.55
C VAL A 57 8.80 -6.37 1.96
N GLN A 58 7.84 -7.23 1.64
CA GLN A 58 8.13 -8.51 1.01
C GLN A 58 8.37 -8.31 -0.48
N LEU A 59 9.52 -8.77 -0.97
CA LEU A 59 9.78 -8.90 -2.39
C LEU A 59 9.07 -10.14 -2.92
N ARG A 60 8.19 -9.97 -3.91
CA ARG A 60 7.55 -11.10 -4.62
C ARG A 60 7.69 -10.94 -6.13
N ARG A 61 7.81 -12.05 -6.84
CA ARG A 61 7.78 -12.08 -8.30
C ARG A 61 6.43 -11.58 -8.82
N ASN A 62 6.45 -10.63 -9.73
CA ASN A 62 5.26 -10.01 -10.28
C ASN A 62 4.97 -10.54 -11.69
N PHE A 63 4.37 -11.72 -11.73
CA PHE A 63 3.96 -12.40 -12.97
C PHE A 63 2.98 -11.58 -13.81
N ARG A 64 2.22 -10.67 -13.20
CA ARG A 64 1.26 -9.81 -13.90
C ARG A 64 1.96 -8.79 -14.80
N GLU A 65 3.14 -8.33 -14.38
CA GLU A 65 3.91 -7.28 -15.07
C GLU A 65 5.03 -7.83 -15.96
N THR A 66 5.08 -9.15 -16.12
CA THR A 66 6.02 -9.82 -17.01
C THR A 66 5.71 -9.50 -18.48
N ASP A 67 6.74 -9.18 -19.26
CA ASP A 67 6.66 -9.23 -20.72
C ASP A 67 6.65 -10.69 -21.17
N TRP A 68 5.44 -11.22 -21.33
CA TRP A 68 5.25 -12.62 -21.72
C TRP A 68 5.76 -12.93 -23.14
N ARG A 69 5.92 -11.93 -24.01
CA ARG A 69 6.46 -12.15 -25.35
C ARG A 69 7.95 -12.45 -25.27
N GLU A 70 8.71 -11.61 -24.58
CA GLU A 70 10.15 -11.81 -24.39
C GLU A 70 10.43 -13.04 -23.52
N PHE A 71 9.64 -13.26 -22.46
CA PHE A 71 9.72 -14.47 -21.63
C PHE A 71 9.62 -15.74 -22.48
N ARG A 72 8.56 -15.85 -23.32
CA ARG A 72 8.37 -17.03 -24.18
C ARG A 72 9.48 -17.18 -25.21
N LYS A 73 9.98 -16.07 -25.76
CA LYS A 73 11.08 -16.08 -26.73
C LYS A 73 12.37 -16.64 -26.10
N MET A 74 12.73 -16.18 -24.90
CA MET A 74 13.91 -16.68 -24.18
C MET A 74 13.74 -18.14 -23.78
N LEU A 75 12.57 -18.51 -23.22
CA LEU A 75 12.31 -19.90 -22.83
C LEU A 75 12.39 -20.84 -24.05
N ALA A 76 11.74 -20.48 -25.16
CA ALA A 76 11.80 -21.26 -26.38
C ALA A 76 13.25 -21.43 -26.87
N THR A 77 14.03 -20.34 -26.88
CA THR A 77 15.45 -20.39 -27.27
C THR A 77 16.25 -21.38 -26.41
N LYS A 78 16.06 -21.34 -25.08
CA LYS A 78 16.71 -22.28 -24.15
C LYS A 78 16.29 -23.72 -24.40
N LEU A 79 14.99 -23.97 -24.55
CA LEU A 79 14.47 -25.33 -24.76
C LEU A 79 14.91 -25.90 -26.12
N THR A 80 15.03 -25.07 -27.16
CA THR A 80 15.54 -25.54 -28.47
C THR A 80 17.03 -25.80 -28.50
N ALA A 81 17.80 -25.23 -27.57
CA ALA A 81 19.23 -25.47 -27.46
C ALA A 81 19.57 -26.78 -26.72
N VAL A 82 18.61 -27.36 -26.01
CA VAL A 82 18.78 -28.64 -25.30
C VAL A 82 18.61 -29.79 -26.30
N HIS A 83 19.53 -30.75 -26.24
CA HIS A 83 19.38 -32.02 -26.94
C HIS A 83 18.48 -32.94 -26.09
N TRP A 84 17.19 -32.98 -26.45
CA TRP A 84 16.22 -33.84 -25.80
C TRP A 84 16.39 -35.29 -26.27
N LEU A 85 16.36 -36.23 -25.34
CA LEU A 85 16.37 -37.66 -25.67
C LEU A 85 14.99 -38.08 -26.19
N GLU A 86 14.97 -38.85 -27.29
CA GLU A 86 13.71 -39.40 -27.84
C GLU A 86 13.13 -40.50 -26.95
N GLU A 87 14.01 -41.30 -26.34
CA GLU A 87 13.66 -42.35 -25.38
C GLU A 87 14.51 -42.21 -24.12
N ILE A 88 13.90 -42.42 -22.95
CA ILE A 88 14.56 -42.31 -21.65
C ILE A 88 14.61 -43.72 -21.06
N GLU A 89 15.81 -44.30 -21.02
CA GLU A 89 16.01 -45.69 -20.61
C GLU A 89 16.37 -45.80 -19.13
N THR A 90 16.96 -44.74 -18.56
CA THR A 90 17.46 -44.72 -17.18
C THR A 90 16.84 -43.61 -16.33
N LYS A 91 16.88 -43.80 -15.01
CA LYS A 91 16.43 -42.78 -14.05
C LYS A 91 17.33 -41.55 -14.09
N GLU A 92 18.61 -41.76 -14.38
CA GLU A 92 19.65 -40.74 -14.46
C GLU A 92 19.40 -39.82 -15.66
N GLU A 93 19.07 -40.39 -16.82
CA GLU A 93 18.66 -39.63 -18.01
C GLU A 93 17.39 -38.80 -17.75
N LEU A 94 16.37 -39.40 -17.11
CA LEU A 94 15.16 -38.69 -16.74
C LEU A 94 15.47 -37.47 -15.86
N LYS A 95 16.27 -37.68 -14.81
CA LYS A 95 16.67 -36.61 -13.89
C LYS A 95 17.41 -35.50 -14.61
N HIS A 96 18.33 -35.84 -15.51
CA HIS A 96 19.13 -34.86 -16.25
C HIS A 96 18.25 -34.02 -17.18
N GLN A 97 17.32 -34.65 -17.92
CA GLN A 97 16.37 -33.94 -18.78
C GLN A 97 15.43 -33.04 -17.96
N ALA A 98 14.94 -33.52 -16.81
CA ALA A 98 14.13 -32.71 -15.90
C ALA A 98 14.90 -31.51 -15.34
N GLN A 99 16.17 -31.69 -14.97
CA GLN A 99 17.04 -30.61 -14.49
C GLN A 99 17.25 -29.53 -15.55
N TYR A 100 17.40 -29.89 -16.83
CA TYR A 100 17.48 -28.88 -17.89
C TYR A 100 16.20 -28.08 -18.04
N LEU A 101 15.05 -28.76 -18.01
CA LEU A 101 13.75 -28.10 -18.09
C LEU A 101 13.57 -27.13 -16.91
N GLU A 102 13.85 -27.60 -15.70
CA GLU A 102 13.75 -26.79 -14.48
C GLU A 102 14.69 -25.57 -14.55
N SER A 103 15.95 -25.79 -14.89
CA SER A 103 16.95 -24.71 -14.99
C SER A 103 16.54 -23.68 -16.05
N ALA A 104 16.07 -24.13 -17.22
CA ALA A 104 15.61 -23.23 -18.28
C ALA A 104 14.43 -22.37 -17.82
N ILE A 105 13.48 -22.95 -17.07
CA ILE A 105 12.34 -22.22 -16.51
C ILE A 105 12.80 -21.22 -15.45
N VAL A 106 13.59 -21.66 -14.48
CA VAL A 106 14.07 -20.82 -13.36
C VAL A 106 14.89 -19.65 -13.89
N GLU A 107 15.86 -19.89 -14.77
CA GLU A 107 16.68 -18.82 -15.35
C GLU A 107 15.85 -17.82 -16.15
N THR A 108 14.81 -18.28 -16.86
CA THR A 108 13.91 -17.38 -17.58
C THR A 108 13.04 -16.57 -16.62
N ILE A 109 12.56 -17.18 -15.53
CA ILE A 109 11.85 -16.49 -14.45
C ILE A 109 12.73 -15.40 -13.84
N GLU A 110 13.98 -15.72 -13.55
CA GLU A 110 14.92 -14.79 -12.93
C GLU A 110 15.21 -13.59 -13.82
N ALA A 111 15.41 -13.84 -15.12
CA ALA A 111 15.72 -12.80 -16.10
C ALA A 111 14.54 -11.88 -16.44
N HIS A 112 13.32 -12.42 -16.55
CA HIS A 112 12.19 -11.68 -17.12
C HIS A 112 11.06 -11.33 -16.16
N ILE A 113 10.96 -11.99 -15.00
CA ILE A 113 9.85 -11.72 -14.07
C ILE A 113 10.31 -10.69 -13.04
N PRO A 114 9.79 -9.45 -13.11
CA PRO A 114 10.23 -8.39 -12.22
C PRO A 114 9.86 -8.69 -10.77
N MET A 115 10.68 -8.22 -9.85
CA MET A 115 10.34 -8.20 -8.43
C MET A 115 9.46 -7.00 -8.11
N ALA A 116 8.38 -7.23 -7.35
CA ALA A 116 7.55 -6.19 -6.78
C ALA A 116 7.72 -6.14 -5.27
N LYS A 117 7.79 -4.92 -4.74
CA LYS A 117 7.71 -4.63 -3.31
C LYS A 117 6.25 -4.63 -2.90
N ILE A 118 5.85 -5.62 -2.11
CA ILE A 118 4.52 -5.70 -1.52
C ILE A 118 4.61 -5.17 -0.10
N CYS A 119 3.83 -4.13 0.19
CA CYS A 119 3.62 -3.63 1.55
C CYS A 119 2.15 -3.78 1.92
N PRO A 120 1.75 -3.53 3.18
CA PRO A 120 0.35 -3.63 3.62
C PRO A 120 -0.62 -2.76 2.80
N PHE A 121 -0.12 -1.68 2.19
CA PHE A 121 -0.90 -0.79 1.34
C PHE A 121 -0.97 -1.22 -0.12
N SER A 122 -0.18 -2.23 -0.53
CA SER A 122 -0.20 -2.79 -1.87
C SER A 122 -1.49 -3.59 -2.07
N LYS A 123 -2.34 -3.12 -3.00
CA LYS A 123 -3.61 -3.76 -3.30
C LYS A 123 -3.44 -4.79 -4.42
N CYS A 124 -3.76 -6.06 -4.14
CA CYS A 124 -3.62 -7.16 -5.11
C CYS A 124 -4.47 -6.99 -6.38
N TRP A 125 -5.62 -6.34 -6.28
CA TRP A 125 -6.51 -6.06 -7.41
C TRP A 125 -6.11 -4.82 -8.22
N TRP A 126 -5.11 -4.05 -7.76
CA TRP A 126 -4.67 -2.83 -8.42
C TRP A 126 -3.86 -3.14 -9.68
N SER A 127 -4.23 -2.54 -10.81
CA SER A 127 -3.66 -2.83 -12.13
C SER A 127 -3.05 -1.58 -12.77
N LYS A 128 -2.19 -1.78 -13.78
CA LYS A 128 -1.75 -0.67 -14.65
C LYS A 128 -2.92 0.06 -15.31
N HIS A 129 -3.97 -0.67 -15.71
CA HIS A 129 -5.18 -0.07 -16.25
C HIS A 129 -5.87 0.85 -15.23
N LEU A 130 -6.07 0.38 -13.99
CA LEU A 130 -6.63 1.20 -12.90
C LEU A 130 -5.72 2.39 -12.55
N THR A 131 -4.39 2.21 -12.64
CA THR A 131 -3.43 3.31 -12.48
C THR A 131 -3.60 4.38 -13.55
N ALA A 132 -3.77 3.97 -14.82
CA ALA A 132 -4.02 4.87 -15.93
C ALA A 132 -5.37 5.58 -15.78
N MET A 133 -6.44 4.84 -15.47
CA MET A 133 -7.77 5.42 -15.21
C MET A 133 -7.74 6.44 -14.07
N ARG A 134 -7.10 6.09 -12.94
CA ARG A 134 -6.94 7.01 -11.80
C ARG A 134 -6.16 8.27 -12.20
N ARG A 135 -5.11 8.13 -13.01
CA ARG A 135 -4.29 9.25 -13.47
C ARG A 135 -5.08 10.20 -14.35
N GLU A 136 -5.84 9.68 -15.31
CA GLU A 136 -6.70 10.49 -16.17
C GLU A 136 -7.85 11.13 -15.37
N MET A 137 -8.51 10.39 -14.48
CA MET A 137 -9.52 10.94 -13.58
C MET A 137 -8.96 12.12 -12.76
N LYS A 138 -7.77 11.98 -12.16
CA LYS A 138 -7.13 13.07 -11.39
C LYS A 138 -6.77 14.27 -12.27
N LYS A 139 -6.28 14.03 -13.49
CA LYS A 139 -5.95 15.09 -14.46
C LYS A 139 -7.20 15.90 -14.82
N LEU A 140 -8.31 15.22 -15.14
CA LEU A 140 -9.60 15.84 -15.43
C LEU A 140 -10.17 16.56 -14.20
N GLY A 141 -10.04 15.97 -13.01
CA GLY A 141 -10.45 16.61 -11.76
C GLY A 141 -9.74 17.93 -11.50
N ARG A 142 -8.43 18.00 -11.75
CA ARG A 142 -7.67 19.26 -11.67
C ARG A 142 -8.16 20.30 -12.69
N ARG A 143 -8.42 19.88 -13.93
CA ARG A 143 -8.94 20.78 -14.98
C ARG A 143 -10.33 21.30 -14.62
N SER A 144 -11.22 20.42 -14.17
CA SER A 144 -12.55 20.74 -13.66
C SER A 144 -12.47 21.76 -12.53
N TYR A 145 -11.60 21.56 -11.54
CA TYR A 145 -11.42 22.51 -10.44
C TYR A 145 -10.87 23.87 -10.88
N ALA A 146 -9.89 23.88 -11.81
CA ALA A 146 -9.34 25.11 -12.36
C ALA A 146 -10.40 25.95 -13.11
N ARG A 147 -11.32 25.27 -13.81
CA ARG A 147 -12.41 25.87 -14.59
C ARG A 147 -13.72 26.04 -13.82
N ARG A 148 -13.73 25.85 -12.49
CA ARG A 148 -14.95 25.87 -11.64
C ARG A 148 -15.87 27.10 -11.76
N GLN A 149 -15.36 28.22 -12.29
CA GLN A 149 -16.16 29.43 -12.50
C GLN A 149 -16.94 29.40 -13.84
N ASP A 150 -16.51 28.57 -14.78
CA ASP A 150 -17.15 28.35 -16.07
C ASP A 150 -17.95 27.04 -16.02
N ARG A 151 -19.25 27.15 -15.70
CA ARG A 151 -20.12 25.99 -15.46
C ARG A 151 -20.34 25.12 -16.71
N GLU A 152 -20.14 25.67 -17.90
CA GLU A 152 -20.38 25.00 -19.18
C GLU A 152 -19.09 24.36 -19.75
N ASP A 153 -17.94 24.46 -19.06
CA ASP A 153 -16.71 23.81 -19.53
C ASP A 153 -16.89 22.27 -19.52
N LEU A 154 -16.64 21.67 -20.68
CA LEU A 154 -16.66 20.21 -20.91
C LEU A 154 -15.83 19.41 -19.89
N ALA A 155 -14.83 20.03 -19.25
CA ALA A 155 -14.03 19.41 -18.20
C ALA A 155 -14.88 18.85 -17.05
N HIS A 156 -16.00 19.48 -16.72
CA HIS A 156 -16.89 19.02 -15.66
C HIS A 156 -17.58 17.71 -16.02
N GLU A 157 -18.11 17.61 -17.24
CA GLU A 157 -18.77 16.40 -17.74
C GLU A 157 -17.75 15.27 -17.93
N LEU A 158 -16.60 15.56 -18.54
CA LEU A 158 -15.52 14.60 -18.75
C LEU A 158 -15.01 14.02 -17.42
N TYR A 159 -14.81 14.88 -16.41
CA TYR A 159 -14.43 14.42 -15.07
C TYR A 159 -15.51 13.53 -14.45
N ARG A 160 -16.79 13.90 -14.55
CA ARG A 160 -17.90 13.10 -13.99
C ARG A 160 -17.98 11.73 -14.64
N LYS A 161 -17.89 11.65 -15.98
CA LYS A 161 -17.89 10.38 -16.72
C LYS A 161 -16.73 9.48 -16.29
N HIS A 162 -15.50 10.01 -16.26
CA HIS A 162 -14.34 9.22 -15.86
C HIS A 162 -14.34 8.83 -14.38
N ARG A 163 -14.85 9.69 -13.49
CA ARG A 163 -15.02 9.35 -12.07
C ARG A 163 -16.01 8.22 -11.85
N ASN A 164 -17.04 8.10 -12.69
CA ASN A 164 -18.03 7.02 -12.57
C ASN A 164 -17.53 5.70 -13.18
N GLN A 165 -16.56 5.77 -14.09
CA GLN A 165 -15.94 4.59 -14.71
C GLN A 165 -14.80 4.00 -13.87
N TYR A 166 -14.09 4.85 -13.12
CA TYR A 166 -13.03 4.45 -12.18
C TYR A 166 -13.61 4.08 -10.81
#